data_AF-A0A3D5UKV5-F1
#
_entry.id   AF-A0A3D5UKV5-F1
#
_cell.length_a   1.000
_cell.length_b   1.000
_cell.length_c   1.000
_cell.angle_alpha   90.00
_cell.angle_beta   90.00
_cell.angle_gamma   90.00
#
_symmetry.space_group_name_H-M   'P 1'
#
loop_
_entity.id
_entity.type
_entity.pdbx_description
1 polymer ?
#
loop_
_entity_poly.entity_id
_entity_poly.type
_entity_poly.pdbx_seq_one_letter_code
_entity_poly.pdbx_strand_id
1 'polypeptide(L)'
;MGTSPVPRGVSSPNRGAGLIEPLKAQAESAGVEIITETRATELITDDSNQVTGVKATSSDDEEVVYNAGAVVIASGGFDWNEDLRSEYAERAEGHTSFAAVGNEGDGLIMARDLGAEVISNGGV
;
A
#
# COMPACT_ATOMS: atom_id res chain seq x y z
N MET A 1 -26.99 -7.80 -11.18
CA MET A 1 -26.13 -6.78 -11.82
C MET A 1 -26.48 -5.42 -11.23
N GLY A 2 -25.66 -4.90 -10.32
CA GLY A 2 -25.96 -3.67 -9.57
C GLY A 2 -25.39 -2.44 -10.27
N THR A 3 -26.24 -1.65 -10.92
CA THR A 3 -25.88 -0.30 -11.38
C THR A 3 -26.24 0.69 -10.29
N SER A 4 -25.27 1.05 -9.46
CA SER A 4 -25.41 2.19 -8.55
C SER A 4 -25.60 3.48 -9.37
N PRO A 5 -26.57 4.36 -9.02
CA PRO A 5 -26.85 5.59 -9.75
C PRO A 5 -25.78 6.67 -9.54
N VAL A 6 -24.87 6.48 -8.57
CA VAL A 6 -23.74 7.38 -8.32
C VAL A 6 -22.66 7.12 -9.38
N PRO A 7 -22.25 8.12 -10.18
CA PRO A 7 -21.06 8.00 -11.02
C PRO A 7 -19.84 7.67 -10.16
N ARG A 8 -19.26 6.47 -10.31
CA ARG A 8 -18.07 6.01 -9.57
C ARG A 8 -16.79 6.08 -10.41
N GLY A 9 -16.71 7.05 -11.31
CA GLY A 9 -15.57 7.24 -12.18
C GLY A 9 -15.07 8.67 -12.08
N VAL A 10 -13.90 8.86 -11.50
CA VAL A 10 -13.10 10.06 -11.71
C VAL A 10 -12.24 9.78 -12.93
N SER A 11 -12.39 10.61 -13.96
CA SER A 11 -11.53 10.57 -15.15
C SER A 11 -10.78 11.88 -15.23
N SER A 12 -9.46 11.81 -15.24
CA SER A 12 -8.55 12.92 -15.52
C SER A 12 -8.03 12.81 -16.96
N PRO A 13 -7.73 13.95 -17.61
CA PRO A 13 -6.78 13.95 -18.72
C PRO A 13 -5.50 13.23 -18.30
N ASN A 14 -4.87 12.45 -19.18
CA ASN A 14 -3.66 11.68 -18.87
C ASN A 14 -3.83 10.55 -17.83
N ARG A 15 -5.06 10.06 -17.59
CA ARG A 15 -5.36 8.90 -16.72
C ARG A 15 -4.74 9.10 -15.31
N GLY A 16 -4.23 8.04 -14.67
CA GLY A 16 -3.69 8.09 -13.31
C GLY A 16 -2.68 9.22 -13.08
N ALA A 17 -1.82 9.52 -14.06
CA ALA A 17 -0.86 10.62 -13.96
C ALA A 17 -1.55 11.98 -13.73
N GLY A 18 -2.64 12.26 -14.45
CA GLY A 18 -3.42 13.48 -14.24
C GLY A 18 -4.14 13.59 -12.89
N LEU A 19 -4.13 12.53 -12.07
CA LEU A 19 -4.55 12.57 -10.67
C LEU A 19 -3.34 12.67 -9.72
N ILE A 20 -2.30 11.89 -9.97
CA ILE A 20 -1.14 11.80 -9.07
C ILE A 20 -0.26 13.05 -9.12
N GLU A 21 -0.02 13.63 -10.30
CA GLU A 21 0.80 14.83 -10.45
C GLU A 21 0.30 16.02 -9.61
N PRO A 22 -0.99 16.42 -9.66
CA PRO A 22 -1.47 17.53 -8.82
C PRO A 22 -1.48 17.17 -7.33
N LEU A 23 -1.74 15.92 -6.96
CA LEU A 23 -1.67 15.48 -5.56
C LEU A 23 -0.25 15.56 -5.01
N LYS A 24 0.74 15.10 -5.78
CA LYS A 24 2.17 15.21 -5.45
C LYS A 24 2.57 16.67 -5.27
N ALA A 25 2.27 17.52 -6.25
CA ALA A 25 2.61 18.95 -6.18
C ALA A 25 1.98 19.65 -4.97
N GLN A 26 0.72 19.32 -4.64
CA GLN A 26 0.05 19.87 -3.47
C GLN A 26 0.67 19.38 -2.16
N ALA A 27 1.04 18.10 -2.08
CA ALA A 27 1.71 17.54 -0.90
C ALA A 27 3.07 18.21 -0.66
N GLU A 28 3.89 18.32 -1.71
CA GLU A 28 5.19 19.02 -1.65
C GLU A 28 5.00 20.50 -1.25
N SER A 29 4.02 21.20 -1.82
CA SER A 29 3.70 22.58 -1.44
C SER A 29 3.21 22.74 0.00
N ALA A 30 2.66 21.68 0.59
CA ALA A 30 2.25 21.65 1.99
C ALA A 30 3.41 21.28 2.95
N GLY A 31 4.61 21.04 2.42
CA GLY A 31 5.78 20.63 3.20
C GLY A 31 5.81 19.14 3.56
N VAL A 32 5.04 18.30 2.85
CA VAL A 32 5.13 16.84 3.00
C VAL A 32 6.45 16.37 2.41
N GLU A 33 7.23 15.64 3.20
CA GLU A 33 8.44 14.97 2.74
C GLU A 33 8.07 13.67 2.02
N ILE A 34 8.49 13.53 0.77
CA ILE A 34 8.29 12.32 -0.04
C ILE A 34 9.65 11.63 -0.19
N ILE A 35 9.81 10.50 0.48
CA ILE A 35 11.04 9.71 0.46
C ILE A 35 10.82 8.51 -0.46
N THR A 36 11.50 8.50 -1.60
CA THR A 36 11.45 7.39 -2.57
C THR A 36 12.53 6.36 -2.28
N GLU A 37 12.46 5.19 -2.95
CA GLU A 37 13.42 4.10 -2.75
C GLU A 37 13.61 3.72 -1.27
N THR A 38 12.51 3.78 -0.50
CA THR A 38 12.50 3.50 0.94
C THR A 38 11.32 2.59 1.23
N ARG A 39 11.59 1.28 1.33
CA ARG A 39 10.55 0.25 1.50
C ARG A 39 10.28 0.05 2.98
N ALA A 40 9.05 0.29 3.43
CA ALA A 40 8.63 -0.05 4.79
C ALA A 40 8.61 -1.59 4.97
N THR A 41 9.19 -2.07 6.07
CA THR A 41 9.40 -3.50 6.34
C THR A 41 8.75 -4.00 7.62
N GLU A 42 8.56 -3.14 8.62
CA GLU A 42 7.99 -3.54 9.92
C GLU A 42 7.27 -2.38 10.61
N LEU A 43 6.10 -2.63 11.19
CA LEU A 43 5.43 -1.68 12.09
C LEU A 43 6.00 -1.84 13.50
N ILE A 44 6.37 -0.71 14.12
CA ILE A 44 6.94 -0.70 15.47
C ILE A 44 5.80 -0.49 16.46
N THR A 45 5.75 -1.31 17.52
CA THR A 45 4.77 -1.19 18.60
C THR A 45 5.45 -0.98 19.96
N ASP A 46 4.73 -0.33 20.88
CA ASP A 46 5.10 -0.28 22.29
C ASP A 46 4.55 -1.47 23.10
N ASP A 47 4.82 -1.51 24.41
CA ASP A 47 4.36 -2.56 25.33
C ASP A 47 2.82 -2.63 25.46
N SER A 48 2.10 -1.61 25.00
CA SER A 48 0.63 -1.56 24.98
C SER A 48 0.04 -1.97 23.62
N ASN A 49 0.87 -2.47 22.69
CA ASN A 49 0.53 -2.76 21.29
C ASN A 49 0.08 -1.53 20.48
N GLN A 50 0.45 -0.31 20.90
CA GLN A 50 0.22 0.88 20.09
C GLN A 50 1.32 0.99 19.04
N VAL A 51 0.95 1.23 17.77
CA VAL A 51 1.91 1.53 16.70
C VAL A 51 2.55 2.89 16.95
N THR A 52 3.89 2.91 17.02
CA THR A 52 4.72 4.09 17.33
C THR A 52 5.71 4.44 16.23
N GLY A 53 5.69 3.72 15.11
CA GLY A 53 6.57 3.99 13.97
C GLY A 53 6.62 2.87 12.95
N VAL A 54 7.60 2.97 12.06
CA VAL A 54 7.87 1.99 11.01
C VAL A 54 9.38 1.86 10.79
N LYS A 55 9.86 0.63 10.60
CA LYS A 55 11.19 0.36 10.04
C LYS A 55 11.08 0.32 8.53
N ALA A 56 12.11 0.82 7.86
CA ALA A 56 12.20 0.79 6.41
C ALA A 56 13.63 0.47 5.98
N THR A 57 13.78 0.04 4.73
CA THR A 57 15.07 -0.20 4.08
C THR A 57 15.23 0.81 2.94
N SER A 58 16.34 1.54 2.92
CA SER A 58 16.68 2.50 1.86
C SER A 58 17.21 1.81 0.59
N SER A 59 17.49 2.59 -0.46
CA SER A 59 18.13 2.11 -1.69
C SER A 59 19.51 1.50 -1.48
N ASP A 60 20.18 1.86 -0.38
CA ASP A 60 21.53 1.39 -0.04
C ASP A 60 21.49 0.17 0.90
N ASP A 61 20.32 -0.49 1.02
CA ASP A 61 20.04 -1.59 1.94
C ASP A 61 20.25 -1.22 3.44
N GLU A 62 20.20 0.07 3.78
CA GLU A 62 20.31 0.54 5.16
C GLU A 62 18.94 0.52 5.85
N GLU A 63 18.90 0.03 7.09
CA GLU A 63 17.72 0.12 7.95
C GLU A 63 17.55 1.56 8.47
N VAL A 64 16.35 2.10 8.31
CA VAL A 64 15.95 3.43 8.79
C VAL A 64 14.70 3.28 9.66
N VAL A 65 14.67 4.00 10.78
CA VAL A 65 13.53 4.02 11.71
C VAL A 65 12.82 5.36 11.67
N TYR A 66 11.52 5.34 11.37
CA TYR A 66 10.65 6.50 11.43
C TYR A 66 9.70 6.39 12.62
N ASN A 67 9.94 7.18 13.66
CA ASN A 67 9.03 7.27 14.81
C ASN A 67 7.84 8.19 14.47
N ALA A 68 6.62 7.75 14.77
CA ALA A 68 5.40 8.49 14.48
C ALA A 68 4.30 8.18 15.51
N GLY A 69 3.48 9.18 15.84
CA GLY A 69 2.31 8.96 16.72
C GLY A 69 1.16 8.19 16.06
N ALA A 70 1.19 8.07 14.72
CA ALA A 70 0.26 7.27 13.93
C ALA A 70 0.93 6.89 12.60
N VAL A 71 0.54 5.74 12.05
CA VAL A 71 0.97 5.25 10.74
C VAL A 71 -0.26 4.96 9.89
N VAL A 72 -0.27 5.44 8.65
CA VAL A 72 -1.34 5.17 7.67
C VAL A 72 -0.79 4.27 6.58
N ILE A 73 -1.36 3.07 6.45
CA ILE A 73 -0.98 2.12 5.40
C ILE A 73 -1.75 2.47 4.11
N ALA A 74 -0.99 2.84 3.07
CA ALA A 74 -1.51 3.15 1.74
C ALA A 74 -0.69 2.44 0.64
N SER A 75 -0.27 1.21 0.91
CA SER A 75 0.71 0.45 0.10
C SER A 75 0.16 -0.23 -1.17
N GLY A 76 -1.13 -0.08 -1.46
CA GLY A 76 -1.78 -0.81 -2.56
C GLY A 76 -2.20 -2.23 -2.17
N GLY A 77 -2.17 -3.14 -3.14
CA GLY A 77 -2.53 -4.55 -3.04
C GLY A 77 -1.32 -5.50 -3.10
N PHE A 78 -1.51 -6.68 -3.70
CA PHE A 78 -0.55 -7.80 -3.66
C PHE A 78 -0.43 -8.59 -4.98
N ASP A 79 -0.81 -7.97 -6.11
CA ASP A 79 -0.87 -8.64 -7.41
C ASP A 79 0.45 -9.27 -7.90
N TRP A 80 1.60 -8.86 -7.35
CA TRP A 80 2.91 -9.40 -7.67
C TRP A 80 3.43 -10.43 -6.64
N ASN A 81 2.64 -10.75 -5.61
CA ASN A 81 2.96 -11.76 -4.61
C ASN A 81 2.15 -13.03 -4.85
N GLU A 82 2.82 -14.09 -5.32
CA GLU A 82 2.18 -15.36 -5.67
C GLU A 82 1.53 -16.04 -4.46
N ASP A 83 2.18 -16.02 -3.30
CA ASP A 83 1.65 -16.63 -2.07
C ASP A 83 0.35 -15.95 -1.62
N LEU A 84 0.34 -14.61 -1.60
CA LEU A 84 -0.87 -13.85 -1.26
C LEU A 84 -1.97 -14.01 -2.31
N ARG A 85 -1.62 -14.18 -3.59
CA ARG A 85 -2.60 -14.48 -4.65
C ARG A 85 -3.22 -15.85 -4.46
N SER A 86 -2.44 -16.88 -4.17
CA SER A 86 -2.99 -18.21 -3.89
C SER A 86 -3.88 -18.20 -2.65
N GLU A 87 -3.52 -17.43 -1.62
CA GLU A 87 -4.33 -17.34 -0.40
C GLU A 87 -5.64 -16.57 -0.62
N TYR A 88 -5.60 -15.45 -1.35
CA TYR A 88 -6.70 -14.48 -1.36
C TYR A 88 -7.36 -14.22 -2.69
N ALA A 89 -6.76 -14.65 -3.78
CA ALA A 89 -7.18 -14.36 -5.15
C ALA A 89 -6.94 -15.57 -6.07
N GLU A 90 -7.37 -16.76 -5.65
CA GLU A 90 -7.21 -18.03 -6.39
C GLU A 90 -7.66 -17.90 -7.87
N ARG A 91 -8.71 -17.12 -8.14
CA ARG A 91 -9.19 -16.85 -9.52
C ARG A 91 -8.18 -16.13 -10.40
N ALA A 92 -7.29 -15.36 -9.79
CA ALA A 92 -6.25 -14.63 -10.49
C ALA A 92 -5.01 -15.50 -10.75
N GLU A 93 -4.90 -16.72 -10.22
CA GLU A 93 -3.75 -17.60 -10.48
C GLU A 93 -3.51 -17.82 -11.98
N GLY A 94 -2.23 -17.83 -12.39
CA GLY A 94 -1.82 -17.96 -13.79
C GLY A 94 -2.07 -16.72 -14.67
N HIS A 95 -2.73 -15.67 -14.17
CA HIS A 95 -2.90 -14.41 -14.90
C HIS A 95 -1.71 -13.46 -14.71
N THR A 96 -1.42 -12.66 -15.73
CA THR A 96 -0.45 -11.56 -15.64
C THR A 96 -1.09 -10.32 -14.99
N SER A 97 -0.38 -9.68 -14.06
CA SER A 97 -0.81 -8.40 -13.51
C SER A 97 -0.35 -7.22 -14.38
N PHE A 98 -1.17 -6.17 -14.41
CA PHE A 98 -0.83 -4.85 -14.97
C PHE A 98 -0.55 -3.80 -13.88
N ALA A 99 -0.59 -4.19 -12.60
CA ALA A 99 -0.24 -3.32 -11.49
C ALA A 99 1.27 -3.01 -11.50
N ALA A 100 1.66 -1.97 -10.77
CA ALA A 100 3.07 -1.66 -10.54
C ALA A 100 3.77 -2.87 -9.91
N VAL A 101 5.02 -3.14 -10.33
CA VAL A 101 5.78 -4.34 -9.91
C VAL A 101 6.01 -4.42 -8.41
N GLY A 102 6.04 -3.28 -7.69
CA GLY A 102 6.16 -3.24 -6.23
C GLY A 102 4.87 -3.56 -5.48
N ASN A 103 3.79 -3.95 -6.16
CA ASN A 103 2.50 -4.28 -5.54
C ASN A 103 2.54 -5.70 -4.92
N GLU A 104 3.36 -5.88 -3.88
CA GLU A 104 3.70 -7.18 -3.30
C GLU A 104 3.01 -7.47 -1.95
N GLY A 105 2.15 -6.55 -1.48
CA GLY A 105 1.36 -6.75 -0.26
C GLY A 105 2.06 -6.35 1.04
N ASP A 106 3.13 -5.55 1.00
CA ASP A 106 3.93 -5.17 2.18
C ASP A 106 3.08 -4.69 3.36
N GLY A 107 2.17 -3.74 3.12
CA GLY A 107 1.30 -3.22 4.17
C GLY A 107 0.30 -4.25 4.70
N LEU A 108 -0.15 -5.18 3.86
CA LEU A 108 -1.01 -6.28 4.29
C LEU A 108 -0.24 -7.22 5.22
N ILE A 109 0.99 -7.58 4.84
CA ILE A 109 1.86 -8.46 5.63
C ILE A 109 2.18 -7.81 6.98
N MET A 110 2.68 -6.57 6.98
CA MET A 110 3.00 -5.83 8.21
C MET A 110 1.80 -5.72 9.17
N ALA A 111 0.59 -5.52 8.63
CA ALA A 111 -0.62 -5.47 9.46
C ALA A 111 -0.97 -6.85 10.05
N ARG A 112 -0.84 -7.92 9.26
CA ARG A 112 -1.08 -9.30 9.70
C ARG A 112 -0.11 -9.74 10.79
N ASP A 113 1.15 -9.32 10.71
CA ASP A 113 2.17 -9.64 11.71
C ASP A 113 1.81 -9.05 13.10
N LEU A 114 1.03 -7.97 13.14
CA LEU A 114 0.45 -7.40 14.36
C LEU A 114 -0.92 -7.98 14.75
N GLY A 115 -1.38 -9.02 14.04
CA GLY A 115 -2.66 -9.69 14.30
C GLY A 115 -3.89 -8.99 13.71
N ALA A 116 -3.72 -8.09 12.73
CA ALA A 116 -4.86 -7.49 12.04
C ALA A 116 -5.66 -8.55 11.26
N GLU A 117 -6.99 -8.48 11.37
CA GLU A 117 -7.89 -9.31 10.58
C GLU A 117 -7.87 -8.86 9.11
N VAL A 118 -7.75 -9.83 8.20
CA VAL A 118 -7.85 -9.58 6.76
C VAL A 118 -9.24 -9.96 6.28
N ILE A 119 -9.93 -8.98 5.71
CA ILE A 119 -11.23 -9.19 5.07
C ILE A 119 -11.00 -9.19 3.55
N SER A 120 -11.09 -10.37 2.95
CA SER A 120 -11.00 -10.55 1.49
C SER A 120 -12.30 -11.17 0.97
N ASN A 121 -12.74 -10.72 -0.22
CA ASN A 121 -13.87 -11.30 -0.94
C ASN A 121 -13.43 -12.18 -2.13
N GLY A 122 -12.24 -12.79 -2.02
CA GLY A 122 -11.72 -13.76 -2.99
C GLY A 122 -11.02 -13.15 -4.20
N GLY A 123 -10.43 -11.96 -4.03
CA GLY A 123 -9.78 -11.23 -5.10
C GLY A 123 -10.77 -10.82 -6.19
N VAL A 124 -10.31 -10.08 -7.19
CA VAL A 124 -11.08 -9.87 -8.42
C VAL A 124 -11.10 -11.13 -9.28
#